data_AF-A0A1I3B8T8-F1
#
_entry.id   AF-A0A1I3B8T8-F1
#
_cell.length_a   1.000
_cell.length_b   1.000
_cell.length_c   1.000
_cell.angle_alpha   90.00
_cell.angle_beta   90.00
_cell.angle_gamma   90.00
#
_symmetry.space_group_name_H-M   'P 1'
#
loop_
_entity.id
_entity.type
_entity.pdbx_description
1 polymer ?
#
loop_
_entity_poly.entity_id
_entity_poly.type
_entity_poly.pdbx_seq_one_letter_code
_entity_poly.pdbx_strand_id
1 'polypeptide(L)'
;MRLPGSDLRGGFLPALLDIVGASNVTIDAEARVWNTGGKSTPDLIRLRSGDGHAAPDAIVTAGSHEQVVEIITLCSQHRIVLVPFGGGSSVVGGLGVVPVGRGNDFACQLGIPGDVGPGALNVIAPDRSEPGQT
;
A
#
# COMPACT_ATOMS: atom_id res chain seq x y z
N MET A 1 -6.41 -16.77 -1.29
CA MET A 1 -5.23 -15.89 -1.46
C MET A 1 -4.55 -15.72 -0.11
N ARG A 2 -3.22 -15.76 -0.07
CA ARG A 2 -2.43 -15.60 1.15
C ARG A 2 -2.00 -14.15 1.27
N LEU A 3 -2.47 -13.46 2.30
CA LEU A 3 -2.09 -12.07 2.61
C LEU A 3 -1.14 -12.03 3.80
N PRO A 4 -0.19 -11.08 3.84
CA PRO A 4 0.57 -10.81 5.06
C PRO A 4 -0.34 -10.22 6.15
N GLY A 5 0.06 -10.38 7.40
CA GLY A 5 -0.56 -9.65 8.52
C GLY A 5 -0.33 -8.15 8.37
N SER A 6 -1.25 -7.33 8.89
CA SER A 6 -1.08 -5.87 8.95
C SER A 6 -0.49 -5.48 10.30
N ASP A 7 0.65 -4.80 10.30
CA ASP A 7 1.37 -4.36 11.50
C ASP A 7 1.33 -2.84 11.72
N LEU A 8 0.31 -2.15 11.22
CA LEU A 8 0.15 -0.69 11.42
C LEU A 8 -0.20 -0.29 12.87
N ARG A 9 -0.07 -1.21 13.83
CA ARG A 9 -0.55 -1.10 15.21
C ARG A 9 0.35 -0.23 16.11
N GLY A 10 1.61 0.00 15.72
CA GLY A 10 2.60 0.76 16.49
C GLY A 10 2.44 2.29 16.48
N GLY A 11 1.20 2.81 16.55
CA GLY A 11 0.91 4.25 16.63
C GLY A 11 0.73 4.96 15.27
N PHE A 12 1.03 4.30 14.16
CA PHE A 12 0.82 4.88 12.83
C PHE A 12 -0.67 4.95 12.44
N LEU A 13 -1.43 3.87 12.66
CA LEU A 13 -2.84 3.84 12.27
C LEU A 13 -3.69 4.93 12.95
N PRO A 14 -3.59 5.19 14.27
CA PRO A 14 -4.31 6.30 14.90
C PRO A 14 -3.96 7.66 14.28
N ALA A 15 -2.68 7.96 14.06
CA ALA A 15 -2.24 9.22 13.46
C ALA A 15 -2.77 9.39 12.02
N LEU A 16 -2.84 8.29 11.27
CA LEU A 16 -3.42 8.28 9.92
C LEU A 16 -4.94 8.57 9.96
N LEU A 17 -5.64 7.97 10.91
CA LEU A 17 -7.08 8.20 11.11
C LEU A 17 -7.37 9.65 11.52
N ASP A 18 -6.49 10.30 12.28
CA ASP A 18 -6.65 11.71 12.65
C ASP A 18 -6.54 12.66 11.44
N ILE A 19 -5.72 12.32 10.44
CA ILE A 19 -5.52 13.13 9.23
C ILE A 19 -6.71 13.00 8.26
N VAL A 20 -7.08 11.76 7.92
CA VAL A 20 -8.08 11.51 6.86
C VAL A 20 -9.47 11.15 7.39
N GLY A 21 -9.61 10.75 8.64
CA GLY A 21 -10.84 10.19 9.21
C GLY A 21 -11.02 8.69 8.89
N ALA A 22 -11.76 8.00 9.76
CA ALA A 22 -11.93 6.55 9.68
C ALA A 22 -12.63 6.04 8.42
N SER A 23 -13.51 6.84 7.81
CA SER A 23 -14.18 6.48 6.55
C SER A 23 -13.23 6.43 5.35
N ASN A 24 -12.04 7.00 5.47
CA ASN A 24 -11.06 7.15 4.40
C ASN A 24 -9.86 6.19 4.56
N VAL A 25 -9.94 5.25 5.51
CA VAL A 25 -8.94 4.19 5.72
C VAL A 25 -9.61 2.83 5.67
N THR A 26 -9.08 1.91 4.88
CA THR A 26 -9.59 0.54 4.78
C THR A 26 -8.46 -0.47 4.97
N ILE A 27 -8.70 -1.46 5.83
CA ILE A 27 -7.77 -2.58 6.10
C ILE A 27 -8.38 -3.95 5.77
N ASP A 28 -9.56 -3.95 5.14
CA ASP A 28 -10.29 -5.16 4.79
C ASP A 28 -9.50 -6.03 3.83
N ALA A 29 -9.54 -7.35 4.06
CA ALA A 29 -8.79 -8.31 3.25
C ALA A 29 -9.13 -8.19 1.75
N GLU A 30 -10.41 -7.99 1.42
CA GLU A 30 -10.86 -7.82 0.04
C GLU A 30 -10.26 -6.55 -0.61
N ALA A 31 -10.33 -5.40 0.08
CA ALA A 31 -9.75 -4.15 -0.41
C ALA A 31 -8.23 -4.29 -0.63
N ARG A 32 -7.53 -4.96 0.29
CA ARG A 32 -6.09 -5.25 0.17
C ARG A 32 -5.78 -6.12 -1.04
N VAL A 33 -6.61 -7.13 -1.34
CA VAL A 33 -6.48 -7.95 -2.55
C VAL A 33 -6.66 -7.10 -3.81
N TRP A 34 -7.69 -6.26 -3.87
CA TRP A 34 -7.95 -5.41 -5.05
C TRP A 34 -6.85 -4.39 -5.34
N ASN A 35 -6.15 -3.96 -4.29
CA ASN A 35 -5.05 -3.01 -4.38
C ASN A 35 -3.68 -3.71 -4.43
N THR A 36 -3.64 -5.03 -4.70
CA THR A 36 -2.40 -5.80 -4.86
C THR A 36 -1.89 -5.71 -6.30
N GLY A 37 -0.87 -4.90 -6.53
CA GLY A 37 -0.17 -4.84 -7.83
C GLY A 37 -0.98 -4.25 -8.98
N GLY A 38 -0.50 -4.48 -10.21
CA GLY A 38 -1.14 -4.02 -11.45
C GLY A 38 -1.68 -5.14 -12.32
N LYS A 39 -1.73 -4.92 -13.63
CA LYS A 39 -2.16 -5.87 -14.67
C LYS A 39 -1.00 -6.38 -15.52
N SER A 40 0.23 -6.33 -14.99
CA SER A 40 1.38 -6.96 -15.64
C SER A 40 1.23 -8.48 -15.63
N THR A 41 1.86 -9.18 -16.59
CA THR A 41 1.84 -10.65 -16.62
C THR A 41 2.33 -11.26 -15.30
N PRO A 42 3.45 -10.81 -14.69
CA PRO A 42 3.86 -11.28 -13.37
C PRO A 42 2.82 -11.04 -12.26
N ASP A 43 2.18 -9.86 -12.23
CA ASP A 43 1.17 -9.55 -11.21
C ASP A 43 -0.05 -10.47 -11.33
N LEU A 44 -0.53 -10.68 -12.56
CA LEU A 44 -1.66 -11.56 -12.83
C LEU A 44 -1.34 -13.02 -12.49
N ILE A 45 -0.11 -13.48 -12.74
CA ILE A 45 0.33 -14.83 -12.37
C ILE A 45 0.36 -14.98 -10.84
N ARG A 46 0.96 -14.04 -10.10
CA ARG A 46 0.99 -14.05 -8.64
C ARG A 46 -0.42 -14.08 -8.06
N LEU A 47 -1.28 -13.17 -8.51
CA LEU A 47 -2.65 -13.06 -8.04
C LEU A 47 -3.45 -14.36 -8.30
N ARG A 48 -3.31 -14.94 -9.49
CA ARG A 48 -3.96 -16.23 -9.85
C ARG A 48 -3.39 -17.41 -9.07
N SER A 49 -2.10 -17.39 -8.74
CA SER A 49 -1.47 -18.40 -7.86
C SER A 49 -1.87 -18.25 -6.39
N GLY A 50 -2.61 -17.19 -6.04
CA GLY A 50 -3.01 -16.90 -4.68
C GLY A 50 -1.91 -16.27 -3.83
N ASP A 51 -0.84 -15.78 -4.44
CA ASP A 51 0.24 -15.03 -3.78
C ASP A 51 -0.13 -13.55 -3.66
N GLY A 52 -0.39 -13.11 -2.43
CA GLY A 52 -0.73 -11.74 -2.07
C GLY A 52 0.32 -11.05 -1.22
N HIS A 53 1.59 -11.46 -1.28
CA HIS A 53 2.67 -10.87 -0.47
C HIS A 53 2.84 -9.36 -0.71
N ALA A 54 2.56 -8.90 -1.94
CA ALA A 54 2.62 -7.50 -2.32
C ALA A 54 1.38 -6.67 -1.87
N ALA A 55 0.42 -7.26 -1.15
CA ALA A 55 -0.76 -6.55 -0.71
C ALA A 55 -0.42 -5.44 0.30
N PRO A 56 -1.09 -4.28 0.25
CA PRO A 56 -0.88 -3.22 1.21
C PRO A 56 -1.41 -3.58 2.60
N ASP A 57 -0.98 -2.87 3.63
CA ASP A 57 -1.47 -3.02 5.00
C ASP A 57 -2.70 -2.16 5.28
N ALA A 58 -2.79 -1.01 4.61
CA ALA A 58 -3.98 -0.17 4.56
C ALA A 58 -4.09 0.54 3.20
N ILE A 59 -5.31 0.88 2.83
CA ILE A 59 -5.65 1.74 1.69
C ILE A 59 -6.21 3.04 2.28
N VAL A 60 -5.69 4.17 1.82
CA VAL A 60 -6.06 5.49 2.31
C VAL A 60 -6.51 6.37 1.17
N THR A 61 -7.64 7.05 1.30
CA THR A 61 -8.11 8.02 0.30
C THR A 61 -7.98 9.42 0.87
N ALA A 62 -7.09 10.23 0.30
CA ALA A 62 -7.01 11.64 0.67
C ALA A 62 -8.12 12.44 -0.01
N GLY A 63 -8.82 13.28 0.76
CA GLY A 63 -9.86 14.19 0.28
C GLY A 63 -9.35 15.57 -0.14
N SER A 64 -8.11 15.92 0.21
CA SER A 64 -7.48 17.20 -0.18
C SER A 64 -5.97 17.07 -0.40
N HIS A 65 -5.38 18.12 -0.99
CA HIS A 65 -3.94 18.19 -1.20
C HIS A 65 -3.17 18.24 0.13
N GLU A 66 -3.69 18.97 1.11
CA GLU A 66 -3.09 19.13 2.44
C GLU A 66 -3.00 17.78 3.15
N GLN A 67 -4.05 16.96 3.06
CA GLN A 67 -4.04 15.61 3.60
C GLN A 67 -2.98 14.73 2.93
N VAL A 68 -2.77 14.87 1.61
CA VAL A 68 -1.67 14.14 0.92
C VAL A 68 -0.31 14.54 1.49
N VAL A 69 -0.07 15.83 1.70
CA VAL A 69 1.19 16.34 2.26
C VAL A 69 1.40 15.81 3.69
N GLU A 70 0.36 15.83 4.53
CA GLU A 70 0.41 15.30 5.89
C GLU A 70 0.69 13.79 5.92
N ILE A 71 0.05 13.00 5.05
CA ILE A 71 0.29 11.55 4.94
C ILE A 71 1.74 11.27 4.52
N ILE A 72 2.26 11.97 3.51
CA ILE A 72 3.65 11.80 3.06
C ILE A 72 4.63 12.15 4.20
N THR A 73 4.34 13.21 4.96
CA THR A 73 5.16 13.64 6.09
C THR A 73 5.16 12.58 7.20
N LEU A 74 3.99 12.05 7.56
CA LEU A 74 3.84 11.00 8.55
C LEU A 74 4.57 9.71 8.12
N CYS A 75 4.39 9.29 6.86
CA CYS A 75 5.07 8.12 6.32
C CYS A 75 6.60 8.26 6.37
N SER A 76 7.11 9.45 6.03
CA SER A 76 8.55 9.75 6.09
C SER A 76 9.10 9.63 7.52
N GLN A 77 8.39 10.17 8.51
CA GLN A 77 8.79 10.11 9.93
C GLN A 77 8.82 8.68 10.48
N HIS A 78 7.84 7.87 10.11
CA HIS A 78 7.68 6.51 10.59
C HIS A 78 8.37 5.45 9.71
N ARG A 79 9.05 5.87 8.63
CA ARG A 79 9.67 4.99 7.63
C ARG A 79 8.67 3.98 7.03
N ILE A 80 7.45 4.44 6.79
CA ILE A 80 6.37 3.68 6.15
C ILE A 80 6.45 3.88 4.64
N VAL A 81 6.20 2.82 3.88
CA VAL A 81 6.14 2.91 2.43
C VAL A 81 4.77 3.33 1.96
N LEU A 82 4.78 4.30 1.05
CA LEU A 82 3.61 4.85 0.41
C LEU A 82 3.67 4.57 -1.10
N VAL A 83 2.60 3.98 -1.64
CA VAL A 83 2.47 3.70 -3.07
C VAL A 83 1.23 4.39 -3.59
N PRO A 84 1.37 5.37 -4.50
CA PRO A 84 0.21 5.95 -5.16
C PRO A 84 -0.55 4.91 -5.97
N PHE A 85 -1.86 4.86 -5.77
CA PHE A 85 -2.73 3.89 -6.42
C PHE A 85 -3.90 4.59 -7.11
N GLY A 86 -3.86 4.58 -8.45
CA GLY A 86 -4.97 5.03 -9.30
C GLY A 86 -5.94 3.89 -9.60
N GLY A 87 -6.21 3.63 -10.89
CA GLY A 87 -7.10 2.54 -11.31
C GLY A 87 -6.51 1.12 -11.29
N GLY A 88 -5.30 0.90 -10.75
CA GLY A 88 -4.67 -0.42 -10.69
C GLY A 88 -4.35 -1.06 -12.06
N SER A 89 -4.33 -0.27 -13.14
CA SER A 89 -4.19 -0.76 -14.52
C SER A 89 -2.74 -0.83 -15.02
N SER A 90 -1.76 -0.46 -14.19
CA SER A 90 -0.34 -0.48 -14.56
C SER A 90 0.12 -1.86 -15.03
N VAL A 91 0.76 -1.95 -16.18
CA VAL A 91 1.22 -3.22 -16.77
C VAL A 91 2.71 -3.48 -16.60
N VAL A 92 3.43 -2.57 -15.94
CA VAL A 92 4.90 -2.62 -15.79
C VAL A 92 5.36 -3.15 -14.43
N GLY A 93 4.44 -3.57 -13.56
CA GLY A 93 4.75 -4.09 -12.23
C GLY A 93 5.07 -3.02 -11.18
N GLY A 94 4.88 -1.73 -11.49
CA GLY A 94 5.24 -0.62 -10.60
C GLY A 94 4.36 -0.44 -9.36
N LEU A 95 3.24 -1.17 -9.26
CA LEU A 95 2.32 -1.15 -8.12
C LEU A 95 2.58 -2.29 -7.13
N GLY A 96 3.32 -3.32 -7.54
CA GLY A 96 3.66 -4.43 -6.66
C GLY A 96 4.89 -4.08 -5.84
N VAL A 97 4.74 -3.99 -4.51
CA VAL A 97 5.87 -3.79 -3.61
C VAL A 97 6.38 -5.13 -3.10
N VAL A 98 7.55 -5.51 -3.59
CA VAL A 98 8.31 -6.64 -3.05
C VAL A 98 9.43 -6.10 -2.17
N PRO A 99 9.67 -6.67 -0.97
CA PRO A 99 10.86 -6.37 -0.21
C PRO A 99 12.10 -6.74 -1.03
N VAL A 100 13.03 -5.81 -1.18
CA VAL A 100 14.35 -6.10 -1.75
C VAL A 100 15.31 -6.12 -0.55
N GLY A 101 16.03 -7.23 -0.34
CA GLY A 101 16.65 -7.55 0.95
C GLY A 101 17.50 -6.46 1.63
N ARG A 102 17.49 -6.53 2.98
CA ARG A 102 18.06 -5.66 4.05
C ARG A 102 17.37 -4.30 4.25
N GLY A 103 16.43 -4.27 5.19
CA GLY A 103 15.87 -3.03 5.73
C GLY A 103 14.59 -2.60 5.03
N ASN A 104 14.26 -1.31 5.18
CA ASN A 104 13.10 -0.62 4.60
C ASN A 104 13.27 -0.29 3.10
N ASP A 105 13.95 -1.17 2.36
CA ASP A 105 14.24 -1.02 0.95
C ASP A 105 13.08 -1.64 0.14
N PHE A 106 12.25 -0.74 -0.40
CA PHE A 106 11.11 -1.09 -1.23
C PHE A 106 11.21 -0.39 -2.58
N ALA A 107 10.99 -1.13 -3.66
CA ALA A 107 10.95 -0.56 -4.99
C ALA A 107 9.51 -0.19 -5.36
N CYS A 108 9.24 1.11 -5.57
CA CYS A 108 8.03 1.59 -6.22
C CYS A 108 8.36 2.74 -7.15
N GLN A 109 7.86 2.69 -8.39
CA GLN A 109 7.98 3.81 -9.32
C GLN A 109 6.70 4.65 -9.26
N LEU A 110 6.84 5.93 -8.92
CA LEU A 110 5.73 6.88 -8.91
C LEU A 110 5.16 7.05 -10.33
N GLY A 111 3.83 6.95 -10.48
CA GLY A 111 3.14 7.36 -11.71
C GLY A 111 3.26 8.87 -11.94
N ILE A 112 3.23 9.28 -13.21
CA ILE A 112 3.34 10.69 -13.62
C ILE A 112 2.12 11.48 -13.08
N PRO A 113 2.29 12.70 -12.52
CA PRO A 113 1.16 13.54 -12.11
C PRO A 113 0.34 13.97 -13.34
N GLY A 114 -0.97 13.75 -13.34
CA GLY A 114 -1.83 14.30 -14.40
C GLY A 114 -3.25 13.76 -14.55
N ASP A 115 -3.59 12.61 -13.97
CA ASP A 115 -4.95 12.03 -14.11
C ASP A 115 -5.35 11.21 -12.87
N VAL A 116 -5.45 11.87 -11.72
CA VAL A 116 -5.88 11.23 -10.48
C VAL A 116 -7.11 11.96 -9.97
N GLY A 117 -8.28 11.35 -10.15
CA GLY A 117 -9.39 11.54 -9.20
C GLY A 117 -8.93 11.18 -7.77
N PRO A 118 -9.77 11.32 -6.73
CA PRO A 118 -9.36 11.12 -5.34
C PRO A 118 -8.54 9.83 -5.20
N GLY A 119 -7.23 10.00 -5.07
CA GLY A 119 -6.27 8.93 -5.30
C GLY A 119 -6.16 8.08 -4.05
N ALA A 120 -6.29 6.76 -4.21
CA ALA A 120 -5.97 5.85 -3.14
C ALA A 120 -4.44 5.83 -2.96
N LEU A 121 -4.01 5.72 -1.72
CA LEU A 121 -2.63 5.57 -1.31
C LEU A 121 -2.54 4.23 -0.57
N ASN A 122 -1.71 3.36 -1.11
CA ASN A 122 -1.39 2.09 -0.48
C ASN A 122 -0.29 2.33 0.56
N VAL A 123 -0.59 1.95 1.81
CA VAL A 123 0.31 2.07 2.96
C VAL A 123 0.85 0.71 3.31
N ILE A 124 2.17 0.62 3.48
CA ILE A 124 2.87 -0.63 3.70
C ILE A 124 3.85 -0.47 4.88
N ALA A 125 3.65 -1.31 5.91
CA ALA A 125 4.49 -1.38 7.08
C ALA A 125 5.90 -1.94 6.73
N PRO A 126 6.96 -1.42 7.37
CA PRO A 126 8.34 -1.80 7.07
C PRO A 126 8.71 -3.20 7.59
N ASP A 127 8.08 -3.67 8.67
CA ASP A 127 8.33 -4.99 9.26
C ASP A 127 7.08 -5.85 9.09
N ARG A 128 7.09 -6.72 8.08
CA ARG A 128 5.99 -7.64 7.79
C ARG A 128 6.44 -9.04 8.15
N SER A 129 5.86 -9.62 9.19
CA SER A 129 6.07 -11.04 9.51
C SER A 129 5.48 -11.92 8.40
N GLU A 130 6.30 -12.82 7.84
CA GLU A 130 5.89 -13.83 6.87
C GLU A 130 4.73 -14.68 7.45
N PRO A 131 3.62 -14.88 6.72
CA PRO A 131 2.59 -15.81 7.18
C PRO A 131 3.18 -17.22 7.22
N GLY A 132 3.36 -17.78 8.42
CA GLY A 132 3.82 -19.16 8.63
C GLY A 132 5.16 -19.34 9.36
N GLN A 133 5.71 -18.31 10.00
CA GLN A 133 6.84 -18.46 10.92
C GLN A 133 6.39 -18.45 12.38
N THR A 134 5.79 -19.57 12.81
CA THR A 134 5.64 -20.01 14.21
C THR A 134 5.77 -21.52 14.26
#